data_AF-A0A8T7HBG5-F1
#
_entry.id   AF-A0A8T7HBG5-F1
#
_cell.length_a   1.000
_cell.length_b   1.000
_cell.length_c   1.000
_cell.angle_alpha   90.00
_cell.angle_beta   90.00
_cell.angle_gamma   90.00
#
_symmetry.space_group_name_H-M   'P 1'
#
loop_
_entity.id
_entity.type
_entity.pdbx_description
1 polymer ?
#
loop_
_entity_poly.entity_id
_entity_poly.type
_entity_poly.pdbx_seq_one_letter_code
_entity_poly.pdbx_strand_id
1 'polypeptide(L)'
;MDIVGNIEVRTKVLEYCLIVEDSINSLLITYLKIPDRNTTKLFGKKAGLSFKNKIDLLFDIDVISKDEHLNLELQMNFRNKFLHDIYADSYTIVLTDFDNGIINRFKKHLNNEKASSEDSYKQGYFNLFRANNRMILEKFQSRRKSIEQKADFVKRIFKKGENTTDLFFEFMDKILEELENTPLITEEVIQLSSNINSLCEEYGGCFQKNNPNDDSVNLLNEIKVILH
;
A
#
# COMPACT_ATOMS: atom_id res chain seq x y z
N MET A 1 -4.97 53.56 -1.42
CA MET A 1 -5.95 52.47 -1.57
C MET A 1 -5.18 51.21 -1.24
N ASP A 2 -5.22 50.80 0.02
CA ASP A 2 -4.35 49.74 0.53
C ASP A 2 -4.81 48.39 -0.02
N ILE A 3 -4.06 47.87 -0.98
CA ILE A 3 -4.18 46.52 -1.53
C ILE A 3 -3.55 45.54 -0.53
N VAL A 4 -4.02 45.56 0.72
CA VAL A 4 -3.68 44.51 1.69
C VAL A 4 -4.84 43.53 1.65
N GLY A 5 -4.86 42.70 0.60
CA GLY A 5 -5.82 41.59 0.50
C GLY A 5 -5.79 40.75 1.77
N ASN A 6 -6.91 40.17 2.18
CA ASN A 6 -7.07 39.51 3.48
C ASN A 6 -6.06 38.36 3.68
N ILE A 7 -4.90 38.70 4.26
CA ILE A 7 -3.77 37.78 4.47
C ILE A 7 -4.18 36.60 5.34
N GLU A 8 -5.06 36.82 6.32
CA GLU A 8 -5.51 35.78 7.24
C GLU A 8 -6.27 34.67 6.51
N VAL A 9 -7.25 35.02 5.67
CA VAL A 9 -8.03 34.05 4.90
C VAL A 9 -7.13 33.27 3.94
N ARG A 10 -6.23 33.97 3.23
CA ARG A 10 -5.28 33.34 2.31
C ARG A 10 -4.33 32.37 3.02
N THR A 11 -3.81 32.77 4.17
CA THR A 11 -2.90 31.94 4.98
C THR A 11 -3.61 30.67 5.43
N LYS A 12 -4.86 30.79 5.88
CA LYS A 12 -5.66 29.63 6.31
C LYS A 12 -5.99 28.68 5.16
N VAL A 13 -6.36 29.21 3.99
CA VAL A 13 -6.59 28.41 2.79
C VAL A 13 -5.32 27.68 2.37
N LEU A 14 -4.18 28.38 2.40
CA LEU A 14 -2.88 27.81 2.06
C LEU A 14 -2.48 26.69 3.02
N GLU A 15 -2.60 26.92 4.34
CA GLU A 15 -2.30 25.93 5.37
C GLU A 15 -3.07 24.62 5.13
N TYR A 16 -4.38 24.72 4.93
CA TYR A 16 -5.23 23.54 4.67
C TYR A 16 -4.85 22.80 3.39
N CYS A 17 -4.46 23.52 2.35
CA CYS A 17 -4.03 22.91 1.10
C CYS A 17 -2.68 22.21 1.23
N LEU A 18 -1.72 22.81 1.94
CA LEU A 18 -0.40 22.22 2.17
C LEU A 18 -0.51 20.91 2.98
N ILE A 19 -1.37 20.89 4.01
CA ILE A 19 -1.62 19.68 4.81
C ILE A 19 -2.22 18.56 3.93
N VAL A 20 -3.23 18.87 3.13
CA VAL A 20 -3.85 17.88 2.24
C VAL A 20 -2.87 17.41 1.16
N GLU A 21 -2.08 18.32 0.58
CA GLU A 21 -1.10 17.98 -0.45
C GLU A 21 0.01 17.06 0.09
N ASP A 22 0.57 17.34 1.26
CA ASP A 22 1.60 16.47 1.86
C ASP A 22 1.01 15.11 2.26
N SER A 23 -0.24 15.09 2.73
CA SER A 23 -0.96 13.85 3.04
C SER A 23 -1.23 13.00 1.80
N ILE A 24 -1.63 13.61 0.68
CA ILE A 24 -1.80 12.95 -0.63
C ILE A 24 -0.46 12.41 -1.14
N ASN A 25 0.62 13.17 -1.00
CA ASN A 25 1.95 12.72 -1.39
C ASN A 25 2.38 11.49 -0.57
N SER A 26 2.14 11.51 0.75
CA SER A 26 2.42 10.38 1.64
C SER A 26 1.56 9.16 1.29
N LEU A 27 0.31 9.38 0.89
CA LEU A 27 -0.59 8.31 0.45
C LEU A 27 -0.06 7.64 -0.82
N LEU A 28 0.34 8.42 -1.83
CA LEU A 28 0.94 7.92 -3.06
C LEU A 28 2.18 7.06 -2.79
N ILE A 29 3.13 7.57 -1.99
CA ILE A 29 4.35 6.84 -1.60
C ILE A 29 3.99 5.46 -1.01
N THR A 30 2.97 5.43 -0.16
CA THR A 30 2.50 4.21 0.49
C THR A 30 1.88 3.21 -0.49
N TYR A 31 1.06 3.69 -1.44
CA TYR A 31 0.41 2.82 -2.41
C TYR A 31 1.38 2.33 -3.50
N LEU A 32 2.32 3.18 -3.94
CA LEU A 32 3.39 2.85 -4.88
C LEU A 32 4.54 2.04 -4.24
N LYS A 33 4.49 1.81 -2.92
CA LYS A 33 5.50 1.05 -2.15
C LYS A 33 6.92 1.61 -2.31
N ILE A 34 7.03 2.93 -2.32
CA ILE A 34 8.31 3.62 -2.41
C ILE A 34 8.97 3.57 -1.02
N PRO A 35 10.15 2.95 -0.86
CA PRO A 35 10.75 2.68 0.45
C PRO A 35 11.34 3.93 1.12
N ASP A 36 11.88 4.87 0.34
CA ASP A 36 12.42 6.13 0.86
C ASP A 36 11.99 7.31 -0.02
N ARG A 37 11.26 8.27 0.59
CA ARG A 37 10.84 9.52 -0.06
C ARG A 37 12.02 10.32 -0.62
N ASN A 38 13.16 10.31 0.08
CA ASN A 38 14.32 11.16 -0.25
C ASN A 38 15.10 10.67 -1.47
N THR A 39 14.99 9.40 -1.82
CA THR A 39 15.64 8.84 -3.02
C THR A 39 14.87 9.13 -4.31
N THR A 40 13.63 9.60 -4.21
CA THR A 40 12.78 9.80 -5.38
C THR A 40 12.87 11.21 -5.96
N LYS A 41 13.02 11.29 -7.29
CA LYS A 41 12.98 12.56 -8.03
C LYS A 41 11.58 13.17 -8.06
N LEU A 42 10.53 12.34 -8.11
CA LEU A 42 9.15 12.78 -8.35
C LEU A 42 8.35 13.04 -7.06
N PHE A 43 8.65 12.33 -5.96
CA PHE A 43 7.89 12.40 -4.70
C PHE A 43 8.71 12.96 -3.51
N GLY A 44 9.98 13.32 -3.77
CA GLY A 44 10.88 13.94 -2.81
C GLY A 44 10.54 15.40 -2.48
N LYS A 45 11.48 16.11 -1.83
CA LYS A 45 11.28 17.51 -1.40
C LYS A 45 11.32 18.54 -2.54
N LYS A 46 11.83 18.16 -3.72
CA LYS A 46 11.86 19.03 -4.91
C LYS A 46 10.55 18.88 -5.68
N ALA A 47 10.10 19.95 -6.34
CA ALA A 47 8.86 19.96 -7.11
C ALA A 47 8.91 18.98 -8.29
N GLY A 48 8.55 17.72 -8.05
CA GLY A 48 8.57 16.65 -9.05
C GLY A 48 7.22 16.47 -9.75
N LEU A 49 6.13 16.54 -9.01
CA LEU A 49 4.76 16.44 -9.54
C LEU A 49 3.88 17.54 -8.95
N SER A 50 3.02 18.10 -9.78
CA SER A 50 1.99 19.04 -9.34
C SER A 50 0.98 18.33 -8.43
N PHE A 51 0.28 19.08 -7.58
CA PHE A 51 -0.77 18.50 -6.75
C PHE A 51 -1.88 17.81 -7.58
N LYS A 52 -2.23 18.39 -8.74
CA LYS A 52 -3.19 17.78 -9.68
C LYS A 52 -2.71 16.42 -10.16
N ASN A 53 -1.46 16.33 -10.64
CA ASN A 53 -0.89 15.07 -11.12
C ASN A 53 -0.90 14.01 -10.02
N LYS A 54 -0.69 14.39 -8.76
CA LYS A 54 -0.76 13.46 -7.63
C LYS A 54 -2.19 12.91 -7.42
N ILE A 55 -3.21 13.77 -7.49
CA ILE A 55 -4.61 13.36 -7.34
C ILE A 55 -5.02 12.46 -8.51
N ASP A 56 -4.67 12.84 -9.75
CA ASP A 56 -4.97 12.06 -10.96
C ASP A 56 -4.32 10.68 -10.89
N LEU A 57 -3.06 10.59 -10.45
CA LEU A 57 -2.39 9.29 -10.24
C LEU A 57 -3.12 8.41 -9.23
N LEU A 58 -3.59 8.95 -8.10
CA LEU A 58 -4.35 8.17 -7.11
C LEU A 58 -5.67 7.66 -7.68
N PHE A 59 -6.30 8.42 -8.57
CA PHE A 59 -7.51 8.01 -9.25
C PHE A 59 -7.23 6.92 -10.29
N ASP A 60 -6.17 7.08 -11.09
CA ASP A 60 -5.77 6.10 -12.11
C ASP A 60 -5.41 4.73 -11.52
N ILE A 61 -4.85 4.70 -10.30
CA ILE A 61 -4.56 3.44 -9.58
C ILE A 61 -5.73 2.97 -8.68
N ASP A 62 -6.93 3.52 -8.87
CA ASP A 62 -8.18 3.16 -8.19
C ASP A 62 -8.10 3.23 -6.65
N VAL A 63 -7.33 4.19 -6.12
CA VAL A 63 -7.24 4.43 -4.67
C VAL A 63 -8.33 5.37 -4.19
N ILE A 64 -8.63 6.39 -4.99
CA ILE A 64 -9.72 7.33 -4.73
C ILE A 64 -10.81 7.18 -5.80
N SER A 65 -12.05 7.31 -5.36
CA SER A 65 -13.24 7.33 -6.21
C SER A 65 -13.37 8.66 -6.95
N LYS A 66 -14.28 8.69 -7.92
CA LYS A 66 -14.59 9.89 -8.70
C LYS A 66 -15.05 11.07 -7.83
N ASP A 67 -15.90 10.82 -6.83
CA ASP A 67 -16.39 11.88 -5.94
C ASP A 67 -15.28 12.42 -5.03
N GLU A 68 -14.39 11.54 -4.56
CA GLU A 68 -13.22 11.94 -3.75
C GLU A 68 -12.23 12.77 -4.58
N HIS A 69 -11.99 12.39 -5.84
CA HIS A 69 -11.19 13.15 -6.81
C HIS A 69 -11.76 14.56 -7.01
N LEU A 70 -13.08 14.68 -7.27
CA LEU A 70 -13.76 15.95 -7.45
C LEU A 70 -13.69 16.87 -6.21
N ASN A 71 -13.70 16.30 -5.00
CA ASN A 71 -13.56 17.09 -3.77
C ASN A 71 -12.13 17.63 -3.57
N LEU A 72 -11.11 16.86 -3.95
CA LEU A 72 -9.73 17.33 -3.93
C LEU A 72 -9.51 18.43 -4.99
N GLU A 73 -10.06 18.26 -6.19
CA GLU A 73 -10.05 19.28 -7.24
C GLU A 73 -10.77 20.57 -6.79
N LEU A 74 -11.91 20.43 -6.11
CA LEU A 74 -12.62 21.59 -5.55
C LEU A 74 -11.73 22.39 -4.59
N GLN A 75 -10.99 21.71 -3.71
CA GLN A 75 -10.05 22.37 -2.80
C GLN A 75 -8.90 23.07 -3.57
N MET A 76 -8.43 22.47 -4.67
CA MET A 76 -7.45 23.11 -5.57
C MET A 76 -7.97 24.39 -6.21
N ASN A 77 -9.24 24.41 -6.62
CA ASN A 77 -9.83 25.59 -7.25
C ASN A 77 -9.86 26.78 -6.28
N PHE A 78 -10.27 26.55 -5.02
CA PHE A 78 -10.19 27.56 -3.97
C PHE A 78 -8.76 28.05 -3.75
N ARG A 79 -7.80 27.12 -3.59
CA ARG A 79 -6.37 27.44 -3.43
C ARG A 79 -5.86 28.34 -4.55
N ASN A 80 -6.17 27.99 -5.80
CA ASN A 80 -5.68 28.73 -6.95
C ASN A 80 -6.27 30.13 -7.01
N LYS A 81 -7.56 30.31 -6.72
CA LYS A 81 -8.18 31.63 -6.65
C LYS A 81 -7.57 32.49 -5.54
N PHE A 82 -7.54 32.00 -4.30
CA PHE A 82 -7.02 32.78 -3.18
C PHE A 82 -5.53 33.13 -3.28
N LEU A 83 -4.72 32.35 -4.00
CA LEU A 83 -3.29 32.60 -4.13
C LEU A 83 -2.89 33.40 -5.37
N HIS A 84 -3.60 33.24 -6.49
CA HIS A 84 -3.22 33.87 -7.76
C HIS A 84 -4.02 35.12 -8.08
N ASP A 85 -5.23 35.25 -7.54
CA ASP A 85 -6.07 36.42 -7.76
C ASP A 85 -5.87 37.43 -6.63
N ILE A 86 -5.41 38.64 -6.95
CA ILE A 86 -5.19 39.69 -5.96
C ILE A 86 -6.49 40.23 -5.35
N TYR A 87 -7.63 40.05 -6.03
CA TYR A 87 -8.94 40.50 -5.59
C TYR A 87 -9.71 39.44 -4.80
N ALA A 88 -9.22 38.19 -4.77
CA ALA A 88 -9.77 37.14 -3.92
C ALA A 88 -9.39 37.36 -2.44
N ASP A 89 -10.22 38.13 -1.73
CA ASP A 89 -10.05 38.45 -0.30
C ASP A 89 -11.10 37.79 0.62
N SER A 90 -12.10 37.15 0.03
CA SER A 90 -13.24 36.53 0.70
C SER A 90 -13.76 35.32 -0.09
N TYR A 91 -14.37 34.36 0.60
CA TYR A 91 -15.00 33.20 -0.03
C TYR A 91 -16.16 33.62 -0.93
N THR A 92 -16.88 34.69 -0.55
CA THR A 92 -17.96 35.26 -1.34
C THR A 92 -17.47 35.70 -2.73
N ILE A 93 -16.36 36.46 -2.80
CA ILE A 93 -15.77 36.88 -4.09
C ILE A 93 -15.24 35.69 -4.88
N VAL A 94 -14.58 34.73 -4.21
CA VAL A 94 -14.08 33.54 -4.90
C VAL A 94 -15.23 32.73 -5.52
N LEU A 95 -16.37 32.64 -4.84
CA LEU A 95 -17.54 31.92 -5.33
C LEU A 95 -18.23 32.62 -6.50
N THR A 96 -18.20 33.95 -6.60
CA THR A 96 -18.79 34.66 -7.75
C THR A 96 -18.05 34.38 -9.05
N ASP A 97 -16.78 34.02 -8.95
CA ASP A 97 -15.93 33.69 -10.09
C ASP A 97 -16.03 32.23 -10.54
N PHE A 98 -16.63 31.37 -9.71
CA PHE A 98 -16.76 29.95 -10.02
C PHE A 98 -17.98 29.68 -10.88
N ASP A 99 -17.88 28.67 -11.75
CA ASP A 99 -19.03 28.19 -12.49
C ASP A 99 -20.05 27.51 -11.56
N ASN A 100 -21.30 27.43 -12.02
CA ASN A 100 -22.40 26.83 -11.26
C ASN A 100 -22.12 25.36 -10.88
N GLY A 101 -21.32 24.63 -11.65
CA GLY A 101 -20.92 23.27 -11.32
C GLY A 101 -20.02 23.21 -10.08
N ILE A 102 -19.00 24.06 -10.00
CA ILE A 102 -18.13 24.19 -8.83
C ILE A 102 -18.94 24.63 -7.60
N ILE A 103 -19.80 25.64 -7.76
CA ILE A 103 -20.65 26.16 -6.68
C ILE A 103 -21.56 25.05 -6.14
N ASN A 104 -22.23 24.29 -7.02
CA ASN A 104 -23.12 23.21 -6.60
C ASN A 104 -22.39 22.07 -5.90
N ARG A 105 -21.15 21.76 -6.30
CA ARG A 105 -20.31 20.81 -5.56
C ARG A 105 -19.96 21.36 -4.18
N PHE A 106 -19.58 22.63 -4.08
CA PHE A 106 -19.24 23.26 -2.81
C PHE A 106 -20.41 23.32 -1.83
N LYS A 107 -21.63 23.57 -2.31
CA LYS A 107 -22.84 23.62 -1.47
C LYS A 107 -23.07 22.34 -0.65
N LYS A 108 -22.61 21.17 -1.13
CA LYS A 108 -22.68 19.91 -0.38
C LYS A 108 -21.90 19.93 0.94
N HIS A 109 -20.97 20.86 1.10
CA HIS A 109 -20.16 21.01 2.31
C HIS A 109 -20.70 22.09 3.25
N LEU A 110 -21.77 22.80 2.89
CA LEU A 110 -22.44 23.77 3.76
C LEU A 110 -23.34 23.04 4.76
N ASN A 111 -23.40 23.54 6.01
CA ASN A 111 -24.32 22.99 7.03
C ASN A 111 -25.79 23.26 6.69
N ASN A 112 -26.07 24.27 5.86
CA ASN A 112 -27.39 24.62 5.37
C ASN A 112 -27.24 25.18 3.95
N GLU A 113 -27.91 24.58 2.97
CA GLU A 113 -27.84 24.98 1.54
C GLU A 113 -28.32 26.41 1.28
N LYS A 114 -29.10 27.00 2.21
CA LYS A 114 -29.56 28.39 2.15
C LYS A 114 -28.60 29.38 2.82
N ALA A 115 -27.51 28.90 3.42
CA ALA A 115 -26.55 29.76 4.08
C ALA A 115 -25.68 30.48 3.03
N SER A 116 -25.79 31.81 2.98
CA SER A 116 -25.14 32.66 1.97
C SER A 116 -24.33 33.79 2.62
N SER A 117 -23.64 33.48 3.73
CA SER A 117 -22.75 34.42 4.41
C SER A 117 -21.30 33.97 4.30
N GLU A 118 -20.38 34.93 4.42
CA GLU A 118 -18.94 34.67 4.43
C GLU A 118 -18.54 33.64 5.48
N ASP A 119 -19.10 33.71 6.69
CA ASP A 119 -18.84 32.73 7.76
C ASP A 119 -19.35 31.33 7.40
N SER A 120 -20.48 31.24 6.69
CA SER A 120 -21.03 29.96 6.23
C SER A 120 -20.14 29.33 5.18
N TYR A 121 -19.59 30.13 4.25
CA TYR A 121 -18.63 29.65 3.26
C TYR A 121 -17.29 29.28 3.88
N LYS A 122 -16.80 30.06 4.84
CA LYS A 122 -15.60 29.71 5.63
C LYS A 122 -15.76 28.37 6.34
N GLN A 123 -16.92 28.14 6.97
CA GLN A 123 -17.24 26.87 7.59
C GLN A 123 -17.38 25.73 6.56
N GLY A 124 -17.99 26.01 5.40
CA GLY A 124 -18.10 25.05 4.29
C GLY A 124 -16.74 24.61 3.76
N TYR A 125 -15.81 25.55 3.60
CA TYR A 125 -14.44 25.24 3.19
C TYR A 125 -13.70 24.42 4.26
N PHE A 126 -13.90 24.72 5.54
CA PHE A 126 -13.37 23.88 6.62
C PHE A 126 -13.97 22.47 6.60
N ASN A 127 -15.26 22.33 6.32
CA ASN A 127 -15.91 21.02 6.17
C ASN A 127 -15.35 20.24 4.97
N LEU A 128 -15.09 20.90 3.84
CA LEU A 128 -14.40 20.31 2.68
C LEU A 128 -13.00 19.79 3.06
N PHE A 129 -12.20 20.63 3.72
CA PHE A 129 -10.87 20.24 4.23
C PHE A 129 -10.97 19.01 5.16
N ARG A 130 -11.92 19.01 6.10
CA ARG A 130 -12.13 17.89 7.02
C ARG A 130 -12.55 16.62 6.30
N ALA A 131 -13.42 16.71 5.30
CA ALA A 131 -13.85 15.59 4.48
C ALA A 131 -12.68 14.97 3.72
N ASN A 132 -11.84 15.79 3.08
CA ASN A 132 -10.65 15.33 2.36
C ASN A 132 -9.65 14.65 3.29
N ASN A 133 -9.36 15.23 4.46
CA ASN A 133 -8.45 14.60 5.43
C ASN A 133 -8.98 13.28 5.97
N ARG A 134 -10.29 13.23 6.27
CA ARG A 134 -10.94 12.00 6.73
C ARG A 134 -10.82 10.89 5.69
N MET A 135 -11.13 11.20 4.43
CA MET A 135 -10.96 10.27 3.32
C MET A 135 -9.52 9.75 3.25
N ILE A 136 -8.52 10.64 3.28
CA ILE A 136 -7.10 10.24 3.21
C ILE A 136 -6.74 9.29 4.37
N LEU A 137 -7.18 9.60 5.60
CA LEU A 137 -6.97 8.75 6.77
C LEU A 137 -7.61 7.36 6.59
N GLU A 138 -8.83 7.29 6.08
CA GLU A 138 -9.51 6.03 5.78
C GLU A 138 -8.74 5.19 4.75
N LYS A 139 -8.16 5.83 3.70
CA LYS A 139 -7.31 5.12 2.71
C LYS A 139 -6.02 4.58 3.33
N PHE A 140 -5.39 5.31 4.26
CA PHE A 140 -4.23 4.81 5.01
C PHE A 140 -4.59 3.61 5.88
N GLN A 141 -5.70 3.69 6.61
CA GLN A 141 -6.17 2.61 7.48
C GLN A 141 -6.51 1.35 6.68
N SER A 142 -7.20 1.50 5.55
CA SER A 142 -7.51 0.40 4.65
C SER A 142 -6.23 -0.29 4.13
N ARG A 143 -5.25 0.51 3.70
CA ARG A 143 -3.97 -0.03 3.23
C ARG A 143 -3.21 -0.77 4.33
N ARG A 144 -3.16 -0.21 5.54
CA ARG A 144 -2.52 -0.84 6.70
C ARG A 144 -3.15 -2.20 7.00
N LYS A 145 -4.48 -2.28 7.07
CA LYS A 145 -5.20 -3.55 7.28
C LYS A 145 -4.88 -4.58 6.20
N SER A 146 -4.81 -4.18 4.92
CA SER A 146 -4.45 -5.08 3.82
C SER A 146 -3.02 -5.63 3.96
N ILE A 147 -2.08 -4.80 4.43
CA ILE A 147 -0.70 -5.23 4.68
C ILE A 147 -0.64 -6.22 5.85
N GLU A 148 -1.32 -5.91 6.96
CA GLU A 148 -1.40 -6.79 8.13
C GLU A 148 -1.99 -8.17 7.77
N GLN A 149 -3.09 -8.21 7.01
CA GLN A 149 -3.69 -9.46 6.53
C GLN A 149 -2.73 -10.29 5.66
N LYS A 150 -1.96 -9.64 4.78
CA LYS A 150 -0.96 -10.31 3.93
C LYS A 150 0.19 -10.86 4.78
N ALA A 151 0.67 -10.09 5.75
CA ALA A 151 1.70 -10.54 6.67
C ALA A 151 1.24 -11.75 7.49
N ASP A 152 0.00 -11.74 7.99
CA ASP A 152 -0.56 -12.87 8.73
C ASP A 152 -0.74 -14.11 7.86
N PHE A 153 -1.13 -13.95 6.59
CA PHE A 153 -1.19 -15.05 5.64
C PHE A 153 0.20 -15.69 5.42
N VAL A 154 1.23 -14.86 5.18
CA VAL A 154 2.60 -15.33 5.00
C VAL A 154 3.10 -16.06 6.26
N LYS A 155 2.85 -15.52 7.46
CA LYS A 155 3.18 -16.20 8.73
C LYS A 155 2.53 -17.58 8.86
N ARG A 156 1.26 -17.72 8.45
CA ARG A 156 0.57 -19.03 8.47
C ARG A 156 1.20 -20.02 7.51
N ILE A 157 1.63 -19.58 6.32
CA ILE A 157 2.36 -20.44 5.37
C ILE A 157 3.66 -20.92 6.00
N PHE A 158 4.47 -20.00 6.54
CA PHE A 158 5.75 -20.37 7.17
C PHE A 158 5.56 -21.36 8.32
N LYS A 159 4.61 -21.11 9.23
CA LYS A 159 4.30 -22.03 10.33
C LYS A 159 3.87 -23.42 9.84
N LYS A 160 3.08 -23.49 8.75
CA LYS A 160 2.69 -24.76 8.16
C LYS A 160 3.90 -25.48 7.53
N GLY A 161 4.79 -24.72 6.89
CA GLY A 161 6.05 -25.23 6.36
C GLY A 161 6.91 -25.85 7.47
N GLU A 162 7.15 -25.10 8.54
CA GLU A 162 7.89 -25.55 9.74
C GLU A 162 7.32 -26.86 10.28
N ASN A 163 6.01 -26.92 10.57
CA ASN A 163 5.37 -28.15 11.04
C ASN A 163 5.51 -29.33 10.06
N THR A 164 5.50 -29.08 8.75
CA THR A 164 5.62 -30.14 7.74
C THR A 164 7.06 -30.65 7.69
N THR A 165 8.03 -29.76 7.81
CA THR A 165 9.45 -30.09 7.91
C THR A 165 9.71 -30.93 9.17
N ASP A 166 9.16 -30.54 10.31
CA ASP A 166 9.31 -31.29 11.57
C ASP A 166 8.74 -32.71 11.46
N LEU A 167 7.53 -32.84 10.89
CA LEU A 167 6.90 -34.16 10.66
C LEU A 167 7.70 -35.03 9.69
N PHE A 168 8.30 -34.44 8.66
CA PHE A 168 9.15 -35.16 7.73
C PHE A 168 10.40 -35.71 8.43
N PHE A 169 11.10 -34.90 9.22
CA PHE A 169 12.26 -35.36 9.97
C PHE A 169 11.89 -36.42 11.01
N GLU A 170 10.80 -36.23 11.78
CA GLU A 170 10.33 -37.24 12.74
C GLU A 170 9.99 -38.57 12.04
N PHE A 171 9.41 -38.52 10.84
CA PHE A 171 9.13 -39.71 10.05
C PHE A 171 10.40 -40.39 9.54
N MET A 172 11.38 -39.62 9.04
CA MET A 172 12.66 -40.13 8.60
C MET A 172 13.44 -40.78 9.75
N ASP A 173 13.48 -40.16 10.92
CA ASP A 173 14.14 -40.72 12.11
C ASP A 173 13.54 -42.08 12.50
N LYS A 174 12.21 -42.20 12.49
CA LYS A 174 11.53 -43.49 12.76
C LYS A 174 11.83 -44.56 11.72
N ILE A 175 11.93 -44.18 10.44
CA ILE A 175 12.35 -45.12 9.38
C ILE A 175 13.77 -45.62 9.65
N LEU A 176 14.69 -44.70 9.95
CA LEU A 176 16.09 -45.05 10.20
C LEU A 176 16.21 -45.97 11.42
N GLU A 177 15.51 -45.67 12.52
CA GLU A 177 15.48 -46.51 13.73
C GLU A 177 14.96 -47.93 13.42
N GLU A 178 13.88 -48.06 12.66
CA GLU A 178 13.33 -49.38 12.30
C GLU A 178 14.29 -50.17 11.40
N LEU A 179 14.96 -49.50 10.45
CA LEU A 179 15.96 -50.11 9.58
C LEU A 179 17.17 -50.62 10.38
N GLU A 180 17.72 -49.82 11.29
CA GLU A 180 18.86 -50.21 12.15
C GLU A 180 18.55 -51.43 13.01
N ASN A 181 17.31 -51.56 13.49
CA ASN A 181 16.88 -52.65 14.37
C ASN A 181 16.47 -53.92 13.61
N THR A 182 16.34 -53.86 12.29
CA THR A 182 15.98 -55.02 11.47
C THR A 182 17.24 -55.81 11.09
N PRO A 183 17.25 -57.16 11.14
CA PRO A 183 18.35 -57.95 10.59
C PRO A 183 18.34 -57.88 9.04
N LEU A 184 19.00 -56.86 8.49
CA LEU A 184 18.93 -56.46 7.07
C LEU A 184 19.70 -57.37 6.07
N ILE A 185 20.13 -58.57 6.48
CA ILE A 185 20.96 -59.47 5.64
C ILE A 185 20.10 -60.51 4.90
N THR A 186 19.01 -60.06 4.28
CA THR A 186 18.25 -60.86 3.32
C THR A 186 18.27 -60.19 1.96
N GLU A 187 18.34 -61.00 0.89
CA GLU A 187 18.51 -60.52 -0.49
C GLU A 187 17.36 -59.59 -0.93
N GLU A 188 16.17 -59.77 -0.36
CA GLU A 188 14.98 -58.95 -0.56
C GLU A 188 15.13 -57.53 0.00
N VAL A 189 15.82 -57.37 1.14
CA VAL A 189 16.09 -56.07 1.77
C VAL A 189 17.12 -55.28 0.96
N ILE A 190 18.15 -55.96 0.43
CA ILE A 190 19.13 -55.36 -0.48
C ILE A 190 18.45 -54.84 -1.75
N GLN A 191 17.53 -55.63 -2.32
CA GLN A 191 16.77 -55.22 -3.50
C GLN A 191 15.85 -54.04 -3.22
N LEU A 192 15.18 -54.02 -2.06
CA LEU A 192 14.33 -52.90 -1.65
C LEU A 192 15.13 -51.61 -1.46
N SER A 193 16.29 -51.68 -0.80
CA SER A 193 17.21 -50.54 -0.62
C SER A 193 17.66 -49.97 -1.97
N SER A 194 18.05 -50.84 -2.90
CA SER A 194 18.45 -50.42 -4.26
C SER A 194 17.29 -49.72 -5.01
N ASN A 195 16.06 -50.23 -4.89
CA ASN A 195 14.88 -49.63 -5.50
C ASN A 195 14.57 -48.24 -4.89
N ILE A 196 14.67 -48.10 -3.57
CA ILE A 196 14.48 -46.81 -2.88
C ILE A 196 15.53 -45.80 -3.34
N ASN A 197 16.81 -46.20 -3.40
CA ASN A 197 17.89 -45.32 -3.89
C ASN A 197 17.66 -44.86 -5.32
N SER A 198 17.26 -45.76 -6.23
CA SER A 198 16.93 -45.40 -7.62
C SER A 198 15.78 -44.38 -7.69
N LEU A 199 14.73 -44.56 -6.88
CA LEU A 199 13.62 -43.60 -6.81
C LEU A 199 14.07 -42.25 -6.25
N CYS A 200 14.88 -42.24 -5.18
CA CYS A 200 15.43 -41.00 -4.63
C CYS A 200 16.30 -40.25 -5.65
N GLU A 201 17.07 -40.94 -6.48
CA GLU A 201 17.85 -40.33 -7.57
C GLU A 201 16.97 -39.74 -8.67
N GLU A 202 15.94 -40.47 -9.10
CA GLU A 202 14.98 -40.01 -10.11
C GLU A 202 14.26 -38.74 -9.65
N TYR A 203 13.68 -38.78 -8.45
CA TYR A 203 12.96 -37.63 -7.90
C TYR A 203 13.91 -36.49 -7.51
N GLY A 204 15.13 -36.78 -7.03
CA GLY A 204 16.17 -35.80 -6.74
C GLY A 204 16.64 -35.05 -8.00
N GLY A 205 16.84 -35.76 -9.12
CA GLY A 205 17.17 -35.16 -10.41
C GLY A 205 16.03 -34.30 -10.99
N CYS A 206 14.78 -34.73 -10.80
CA CYS A 206 13.60 -33.91 -11.11
C CYS A 206 13.53 -32.64 -10.25
N PHE A 207 13.90 -32.71 -8.97
CA PHE A 207 13.91 -31.56 -8.07
C PHE A 207 15.01 -30.55 -8.42
N GLN A 208 16.24 -31.02 -8.67
CA GLN A 208 17.37 -30.17 -9.12
C GLN A 208 17.09 -29.45 -10.43
N LYS A 209 16.46 -30.13 -11.41
CA LYS A 209 16.08 -29.50 -12.69
C LYS A 209 15.07 -28.37 -12.52
N ASN A 210 14.19 -28.48 -11.53
CA ASN A 210 13.14 -27.51 -11.28
C ASN A 210 13.57 -26.37 -10.33
N ASN A 211 14.60 -26.58 -9.51
CA ASN A 211 15.14 -25.58 -8.57
C ASN A 211 16.68 -25.63 -8.51
N PRO A 212 17.41 -25.13 -9.53
CA PRO A 212 18.85 -25.32 -9.67
C PRO A 212 19.73 -24.57 -8.64
N ASN A 213 19.15 -23.69 -7.82
CA ASN A 213 19.86 -22.86 -6.83
C ASN A 213 19.40 -23.13 -5.38
N ASP A 214 18.75 -24.27 -5.10
CA ASP A 214 18.21 -24.60 -3.78
C ASP A 214 19.18 -25.51 -3.00
N ASP A 215 19.66 -25.04 -1.85
CA ASP A 215 20.63 -25.74 -0.98
C ASP A 215 20.08 -27.08 -0.41
N SER A 216 18.77 -27.31 -0.51
CA SER A 216 18.12 -28.59 -0.15
C SER A 216 18.64 -29.80 -0.94
N VAL A 217 19.32 -29.56 -2.07
CA VAL A 217 20.03 -30.58 -2.86
C VAL A 217 21.19 -31.24 -2.09
N ASN A 218 21.83 -30.52 -1.16
CA ASN A 218 22.91 -31.09 -0.34
C ASN A 218 22.38 -32.11 0.68
N LEU A 219 21.14 -31.93 1.16
CA LEU A 219 20.51 -32.84 2.12
C LEU A 219 20.28 -34.25 1.54
N LEU A 220 19.92 -34.34 0.25
CA LEU A 220 19.75 -35.62 -0.44
C LEU A 220 21.08 -36.38 -0.61
N ASN A 221 22.18 -35.67 -0.79
CA ASN A 221 23.52 -36.26 -0.85
C ASN A 221 23.98 -36.73 0.54
N GLU A 222 23.59 -36.06 1.62
CA GLU A 222 23.88 -36.50 3.00
C GLU A 222 23.11 -37.79 3.35
N ILE A 223 21.85 -37.94 2.92
CA ILE A 223 21.08 -39.18 3.11
C ILE A 223 21.73 -40.39 2.39
N LYS A 224 22.33 -40.18 1.22
CA LYS A 224 23.07 -41.24 0.49
C LYS A 224 24.27 -41.80 1.26
N VAL A 225 24.91 -40.99 2.11
CA VAL A 225 26.05 -41.41 2.93
C VAL A 225 25.61 -42.30 4.09
N ILE A 226 24.36 -42.16 4.56
CA ILE A 226 23.81 -42.94 5.69
C ILE A 226 23.37 -44.34 5.24
N LEU A 227 23.00 -44.52 3.97
CA LEU A 227 22.48 -45.79 3.43
C LEU A 227 23.56 -46.74 2.87
N HIS A 228 24.84 -46.41 3.02
CA HIS A 228 26.00 -47.20 2.58
C HIS A 228 26.86 -47.66 3.76
#